data_AF-A0A419W2U8-F1
#
_entry.id   AF-A0A419W2U8-F1
#
_cell.length_a   1.000
_cell.length_b   1.000
_cell.length_c   1.000
_cell.angle_alpha   90.00
_cell.angle_beta   90.00
_cell.angle_gamma   90.00
#
_symmetry.space_group_name_H-M   'P 1'
#
loop_
_entity.id
_entity.type
_entity.pdbx_description
1 polymer ?
#
loop_
_entity_poly.entity_id
_entity_poly.type
_entity_poly.pdbx_seq_one_letter_code
_entity_poly.pdbx_strand_id
1 'polypeptide(L)'
;MRRLSLLILLVGIFQLCFSQSPHGKNFHVDCAACHSPESWELLQLSKTFDHNQTSFKLDGAHQAVDCKACHKSLVFTEAERECVACHLDMHNTTLGTDCKRCHKPQNWIVTNTTQLHREGRFPLMGAHRTADCFQCHQSASNLRFEPLNIECVSCHRSDYLATTSPNHQEAGYSTSCEDCHGAQAVSWNAANFEHDFFPLRGGHAISCFECHTSGTFGKLPTDCIACHQADYNSTAEPNHLQVGFSTNCTECHQPTDGSWGSANFNHDFFPLTGGHAISCSECHTGGTGTKPSTDCLTCHQNDYNSTTDPNHQQAGFSTDCSLCHSPDSDWDAADFKSHDSQYFPIYSGRHNGEWSSCLDCHSNTSSYADFTCFTCHVHNQTETDGHHQEVANYSYQSSACYSCHPTGRAED
;
A
#
# COMPACT_ATOMS: atom_id res chain seq x y z
N MET A 1 -15.43 -128.78 1.96
CA MET A 1 -14.65 -127.82 1.14
C MET A 1 -15.58 -126.73 0.61
N ARG A 2 -15.14 -125.46 0.60
CA ARG A 2 -15.78 -124.28 -0.05
C ARG A 2 -17.07 -123.68 0.57
N ARG A 3 -17.05 -123.28 1.85
CA ARG A 3 -18.04 -122.28 2.35
C ARG A 3 -17.46 -121.12 3.17
N LEU A 4 -16.17 -121.14 3.53
CA LEU A 4 -15.52 -120.00 4.22
C LEU A 4 -15.05 -118.87 3.27
N SER A 5 -14.96 -119.13 1.97
CA SER A 5 -14.37 -118.17 1.01
C SER A 5 -15.31 -117.05 0.57
N LEU A 6 -16.63 -117.16 0.80
CA LEU A 6 -17.60 -116.13 0.42
C LEU A 6 -17.91 -115.14 1.55
N LEU A 7 -17.75 -115.52 2.81
CA LEU A 7 -17.97 -114.62 3.95
C LEU A 7 -16.82 -113.63 4.14
N ILE A 8 -15.57 -114.00 3.80
CA ILE A 8 -14.43 -113.06 3.82
C ILE A 8 -14.51 -112.08 2.63
N LEU A 9 -15.11 -112.51 1.50
CA LEU A 9 -15.31 -111.62 0.35
C LEU A 9 -16.43 -110.58 0.61
N LEU A 10 -17.47 -110.94 1.37
CA LEU A 10 -18.58 -110.02 1.70
C LEU A 10 -18.26 -109.05 2.84
N VAL A 11 -17.36 -109.39 3.76
CA VAL A 11 -16.90 -108.47 4.82
C VAL A 11 -15.80 -107.52 4.32
N GLY A 12 -15.03 -107.91 3.30
CA GLY A 12 -14.00 -107.05 2.70
C GLY A 12 -14.51 -105.93 1.78
N ILE A 13 -15.76 -106.01 1.30
CA ILE A 13 -16.33 -105.02 0.37
C ILE A 13 -17.01 -103.85 1.11
N PHE A 14 -17.39 -104.02 2.37
CA PHE A 14 -18.11 -102.99 3.14
C PHE A 14 -17.20 -101.99 3.89
N GLN A 15 -15.88 -102.13 3.78
CA GLN A 15 -14.90 -101.19 4.37
C GLN A 15 -14.14 -100.36 3.33
N LEU A 16 -14.60 -100.30 2.09
CA LEU A 16 -14.33 -99.13 1.24
C LEU A 16 -15.14 -97.94 1.76
N CYS A 17 -14.93 -97.57 3.03
CA CYS A 17 -15.16 -96.22 3.49
C CYS A 17 -14.42 -95.35 2.49
N PHE A 18 -15.17 -94.54 1.74
CA PHE A 18 -14.62 -93.40 1.01
C PHE A 18 -13.77 -92.62 2.01
N SER A 19 -12.46 -92.85 2.00
CA SER A 19 -11.52 -92.04 2.75
C SER A 19 -11.59 -90.66 2.12
N GLN A 20 -12.44 -89.80 2.67
CA GLN A 20 -12.54 -88.41 2.24
C GLN A 20 -11.25 -87.73 2.66
N SER A 21 -10.56 -87.15 1.69
CA SER A 21 -9.36 -86.35 1.97
C SER A 21 -9.71 -85.29 3.03
N PRO A 22 -8.96 -85.23 4.15
CA PRO A 22 -9.18 -84.20 5.16
C PRO A 22 -8.79 -82.80 4.64
N HIS A 23 -8.17 -82.72 3.45
CA HIS A 23 -7.70 -81.49 2.82
C HIS A 23 -8.77 -80.76 1.98
N GLY A 24 -10.02 -81.23 2.04
CA GLY A 24 -11.14 -80.65 1.31
C GLY A 24 -11.32 -81.21 -0.09
N LYS A 25 -12.50 -80.99 -0.68
CA LYS A 25 -12.93 -81.61 -1.94
C LYS A 25 -12.17 -81.12 -3.17
N ASN A 26 -11.48 -79.98 -3.06
CA ASN A 26 -10.82 -79.30 -4.18
C ASN A 26 -9.29 -79.44 -4.17
N PHE A 27 -8.72 -80.18 -3.19
CA PHE A 27 -7.27 -80.37 -3.09
C PHE A 27 -6.81 -81.54 -3.96
N HIS A 28 -6.30 -81.21 -5.16
CA HIS A 28 -5.90 -82.17 -6.18
C HIS A 28 -4.37 -82.28 -6.27
N VAL A 29 -3.73 -82.72 -5.18
CA VAL A 29 -2.28 -83.03 -5.13
C VAL A 29 -2.13 -84.51 -4.81
N ASP A 30 -1.12 -85.16 -5.41
CA ASP A 30 -0.79 -86.55 -5.08
C ASP A 30 -0.48 -86.68 -3.58
N CYS A 31 -1.11 -87.64 -2.91
CA CYS A 31 -0.93 -87.89 -1.48
C CYS A 31 0.55 -88.17 -1.15
N ALA A 32 1.27 -88.83 -2.08
CA ALA A 32 2.68 -89.18 -1.94
C ALA A 32 3.63 -87.96 -1.99
N ALA A 33 3.14 -86.78 -2.36
CA ALA A 33 3.93 -85.55 -2.32
C ALA A 33 4.19 -85.05 -0.89
N CYS A 34 3.38 -85.48 0.08
CA CYS A 34 3.46 -85.03 1.48
C CYS A 34 3.45 -86.16 2.51
N HIS A 35 2.86 -87.31 2.18
CA HIS A 35 2.76 -88.48 3.05
C HIS A 35 3.63 -89.63 2.51
N SER A 36 4.09 -90.51 3.40
CA SER A 36 4.76 -91.75 3.00
C SER A 36 3.88 -92.97 3.30
N PRO A 37 4.10 -94.11 2.62
CA PRO A 37 3.38 -95.34 2.95
C PRO A 37 3.57 -95.81 4.39
N GLU A 38 4.67 -95.41 5.04
CA GLU A 38 5.05 -95.79 6.41
C GLU A 38 4.45 -94.88 7.49
N SER A 39 4.09 -93.63 7.15
CA SER A 39 3.49 -92.67 8.10
C SER A 39 2.67 -91.58 7.42
N TRP A 40 1.53 -91.26 8.02
CA TRP A 40 0.72 -90.09 7.68
C TRP A 40 1.23 -88.79 8.34
N GLU A 41 2.23 -88.88 9.23
CA GLU A 41 2.86 -87.70 9.80
C GLU A 41 3.62 -86.92 8.72
N LEU A 42 3.48 -85.60 8.77
CA LEU A 42 4.10 -84.68 7.81
C LEU A 42 5.61 -84.61 8.06
N LEU A 43 6.38 -85.42 7.32
CA LEU A 43 7.82 -85.50 7.54
C LEU A 43 8.58 -84.30 6.94
N GLN A 44 8.08 -83.61 5.90
CA GLN A 44 8.83 -82.53 5.22
C GLN A 44 7.94 -81.46 4.51
N LEU A 45 6.79 -81.06 5.08
CA LEU A 45 5.86 -80.14 4.39
C LEU A 45 6.51 -78.80 3.98
N SER A 46 7.42 -78.27 4.81
CA SER A 46 8.11 -76.99 4.54
C SER A 46 9.15 -77.05 3.41
N LYS A 47 9.52 -78.24 2.93
CA LYS A 47 10.47 -78.39 1.80
C LYS A 47 9.79 -78.65 0.47
N THR A 48 8.51 -79.04 0.46
CA THR A 48 7.79 -79.43 -0.76
C THR A 48 6.72 -78.43 -1.18
N PHE A 49 6.21 -77.61 -0.27
CA PHE A 49 5.18 -76.61 -0.59
C PHE A 49 5.74 -75.18 -0.65
N ASP A 50 5.58 -74.52 -1.79
CA ASP A 50 6.03 -73.15 -2.03
C ASP A 50 4.87 -72.14 -1.93
N HIS A 51 4.83 -71.37 -0.85
CA HIS A 51 3.83 -70.32 -0.64
C HIS A 51 3.87 -69.21 -1.71
N ASN A 52 4.96 -69.06 -2.48
CA ASN A 52 5.02 -68.08 -3.57
C ASN A 52 4.07 -68.38 -4.72
N GLN A 53 3.59 -69.63 -4.81
CA GLN A 53 2.60 -70.07 -5.79
C GLN A 53 1.16 -69.80 -5.34
N THR A 54 0.97 -69.34 -4.11
CA THR A 54 -0.36 -69.06 -3.55
C THR A 54 -0.70 -67.57 -3.63
N SER A 55 -1.96 -67.23 -3.37
CA SER A 55 -2.41 -65.83 -3.28
C SER A 55 -1.94 -65.11 -2.01
N PHE A 56 -1.31 -65.81 -1.05
CA PHE A 56 -0.74 -65.22 0.16
C PHE A 56 0.73 -65.64 0.28
N LYS A 57 1.62 -64.80 -0.25
CA LYS A 57 3.05 -65.02 -0.16
C LYS A 57 3.52 -64.75 1.27
N LEU A 58 4.30 -65.66 1.82
CA LEU A 58 4.92 -65.44 3.13
C LEU A 58 6.07 -64.46 2.96
N ASP A 59 5.88 -63.24 3.46
CA ASP A 59 6.87 -62.17 3.47
C ASP A 59 7.15 -61.70 4.92
N GLY A 60 8.40 -61.30 5.16
CA GLY A 60 8.85 -60.80 6.46
C GLY A 60 8.59 -61.79 7.60
N ALA A 61 7.97 -61.31 8.69
CA ALA A 61 7.75 -62.09 9.89
C ALA A 61 6.84 -63.32 9.67
N HIS A 62 5.99 -63.31 8.64
CA HIS A 62 5.08 -64.42 8.33
C HIS A 62 5.83 -65.70 7.90
N GLN A 63 7.09 -65.60 7.45
CA GLN A 63 7.90 -66.77 7.08
C GLN A 63 8.28 -67.65 8.28
N ALA A 64 8.28 -67.07 9.48
CA ALA A 64 8.62 -67.78 10.71
C ALA A 64 7.40 -68.28 11.49
N VAL A 65 6.19 -68.05 10.96
CA VAL A 65 4.93 -68.42 11.62
C VAL A 65 4.64 -69.90 11.38
N ASP A 66 4.23 -70.62 12.43
CA ASP A 66 3.82 -72.02 12.31
C ASP A 66 2.57 -72.15 11.43
N CYS A 67 2.54 -73.19 10.59
CA CYS A 67 1.45 -73.44 9.63
C CYS A 67 0.06 -73.41 10.30
N LYS A 68 -0.06 -73.93 11.54
CA LYS A 68 -1.33 -74.04 12.29
C LYS A 68 -1.83 -72.69 12.81
N ALA A 69 -0.97 -71.66 12.82
CA ALA A 69 -1.40 -70.31 13.16
C ALA A 69 -2.37 -69.76 12.11
N CYS A 70 -2.15 -70.07 10.83
CA CYS A 70 -3.00 -69.66 9.70
C CYS A 70 -4.01 -70.74 9.32
N HIS A 71 -3.59 -72.01 9.27
CA HIS A 71 -4.43 -73.13 8.86
C HIS A 71 -5.06 -73.82 10.08
N LYS A 72 -6.29 -73.41 10.41
CA LYS A 72 -7.07 -73.99 11.53
C LYS A 72 -7.68 -75.36 11.21
N SER A 73 -7.84 -75.65 9.92
CA SER A 73 -8.26 -76.95 9.40
C SER A 73 -7.19 -77.47 8.42
N LEU A 74 -7.33 -78.73 8.02
CA LEU A 74 -6.50 -79.30 6.95
C LEU A 74 -6.96 -78.85 5.55
N VAL A 75 -8.07 -78.11 5.46
CA VAL A 75 -8.56 -77.50 4.21
C VAL A 75 -7.81 -76.18 3.98
N PHE A 76 -6.63 -76.26 3.38
CA PHE A 76 -5.69 -75.13 3.29
C PHE A 76 -6.24 -73.89 2.57
N THR A 77 -7.26 -74.04 1.71
CA THR A 77 -7.91 -72.93 0.99
C THR A 77 -8.82 -72.04 1.86
N GLU A 78 -9.16 -72.47 3.08
CA GLU A 78 -10.04 -71.72 4.00
C GLU A 78 -9.29 -70.67 4.83
N ALA A 79 -7.96 -70.60 4.72
CA ALA A 79 -7.19 -69.61 5.46
C ALA A 79 -7.52 -68.18 5.00
N GLU A 80 -7.92 -67.35 5.95
CA GLU A 80 -8.16 -65.93 5.74
C GLU A 80 -6.85 -65.20 5.41
N ARG A 81 -6.95 -64.19 4.55
CA ARG A 81 -5.78 -63.46 4.00
C ARG A 81 -5.73 -62.00 4.41
N GLU A 82 -6.83 -61.47 4.94
CA GLU A 82 -6.91 -60.10 5.40
C GLU A 82 -6.23 -59.94 6.76
N CYS A 83 -5.49 -58.84 6.94
CA CYS A 83 -4.71 -58.60 8.15
C CYS A 83 -5.55 -58.72 9.43
N VAL A 84 -6.76 -58.17 9.40
CA VAL A 84 -7.70 -58.12 10.53
C VAL A 84 -8.28 -59.48 10.94
N ALA A 85 -8.17 -60.50 10.09
CA ALA A 85 -8.60 -61.85 10.43
C ALA A 85 -7.67 -62.53 11.45
N CYS A 86 -6.41 -62.09 11.51
CA CYS A 86 -5.38 -62.65 12.40
C CYS A 86 -4.85 -61.62 13.41
N HIS A 87 -4.80 -60.34 13.04
CA HIS A 87 -4.27 -59.26 13.87
C HIS A 87 -5.38 -58.39 14.45
N LEU A 88 -5.31 -58.15 15.76
CA LEU A 88 -6.17 -57.19 16.43
C LEU A 88 -5.70 -55.77 16.11
N ASP A 89 -6.63 -54.92 15.68
CA ASP A 89 -6.36 -53.50 15.50
C ASP A 89 -6.15 -52.81 16.85
N MET A 90 -4.95 -52.28 17.06
CA MET A 90 -4.61 -51.50 18.26
C MET A 90 -5.07 -50.04 18.18
N HIS A 91 -5.54 -49.59 17.01
CA HIS A 91 -5.93 -48.20 16.77
C HIS A 91 -7.41 -47.93 17.03
N ASN A 92 -8.13 -48.87 17.66
CA ASN A 92 -9.57 -48.75 17.94
C ASN A 92 -10.39 -48.36 16.69
N THR A 93 -10.05 -48.92 15.53
CA THR A 93 -10.70 -48.73 14.24
C THR A 93 -10.61 -47.33 13.63
N THR A 94 -9.82 -46.41 14.21
CA THR A 94 -9.76 -45.01 13.72
C THR A 94 -8.98 -44.85 12.41
N LEU A 95 -8.16 -45.83 12.03
CA LEU A 95 -7.32 -45.79 10.81
C LEU A 95 -7.83 -46.70 9.68
N GLY A 96 -8.96 -47.39 9.88
CA GLY A 96 -9.50 -48.36 8.94
C GLY A 96 -8.72 -49.68 8.89
N THR A 97 -9.06 -50.55 7.94
CA THR A 97 -8.55 -51.93 7.86
C THR A 97 -7.42 -52.13 6.85
N ASP A 98 -7.01 -51.08 6.12
CA ASP A 98 -5.94 -51.15 5.13
C ASP A 98 -4.55 -51.02 5.79
N CYS A 99 -4.18 -52.02 6.61
CA CYS A 99 -2.99 -51.99 7.44
C CYS A 99 -1.70 -51.78 6.63
N LYS A 100 -1.65 -52.30 5.40
CA LYS A 100 -0.49 -52.21 4.48
C LYS A 100 -0.17 -50.78 4.03
N ARG A 101 -1.07 -49.82 4.25
CA ARG A 101 -0.80 -48.40 4.00
C ARG A 101 0.32 -47.85 4.89
N CYS A 102 0.48 -48.41 6.10
CA CYS A 102 1.46 -47.94 7.08
C CYS A 102 2.43 -49.06 7.50
N HIS A 103 1.93 -50.28 7.69
CA HIS A 103 2.70 -51.39 8.21
C HIS A 103 3.19 -52.31 7.10
N LYS A 104 4.32 -52.97 7.34
CA LYS A 104 4.90 -53.94 6.41
C LYS A 104 4.93 -55.34 7.03
N PRO A 105 4.94 -56.41 6.22
CA PRO A 105 5.03 -57.78 6.75
C PRO A 105 6.26 -58.04 7.64
N GLN A 106 7.33 -57.24 7.50
CA GLN A 106 8.55 -57.37 8.30
C GLN A 106 8.35 -56.92 9.76
N ASN A 107 7.57 -55.87 10.01
CA ASN A 107 7.24 -55.37 11.35
C ASN A 107 6.15 -54.27 11.29
N TRP A 108 5.57 -54.00 12.46
CA TRP A 108 4.54 -52.98 12.65
C TRP A 108 5.09 -51.56 12.85
N ILE A 109 6.42 -51.34 12.79
CA ILE A 109 7.02 -50.03 13.08
C ILE A 109 6.83 -49.10 11.89
N VAL A 110 6.27 -47.91 12.16
CA VAL A 110 6.10 -46.83 11.18
C VAL A 110 7.14 -45.76 11.46
N THR A 111 8.07 -45.55 10.52
CA THR A 111 9.12 -44.53 10.63
C THR A 111 8.92 -43.34 9.68
N ASN A 112 7.97 -43.44 8.75
CA ASN A 112 7.73 -42.46 7.69
C ASN A 112 6.47 -41.61 7.93
N THR A 113 6.05 -41.41 9.18
CA THR A 113 4.83 -40.67 9.55
C THR A 113 4.77 -39.26 8.94
N THR A 114 5.90 -38.55 8.88
CA THR A 114 5.99 -37.23 8.23
C THR A 114 5.72 -37.30 6.73
N GLN A 115 6.19 -38.35 6.05
CA GLN A 115 5.91 -38.55 4.62
C GLN A 115 4.44 -38.87 4.38
N LEU A 116 3.84 -39.70 5.25
CA LEU A 116 2.40 -40.01 5.18
C LEU A 116 1.53 -38.75 5.34
N HIS A 117 1.95 -37.77 6.13
CA HIS A 117 1.26 -36.47 6.21
C HIS A 117 1.41 -35.66 4.92
N ARG A 118 2.58 -35.67 4.27
CA ARG A 118 2.80 -34.98 3.00
C ARG A 118 1.93 -35.50 1.86
N GLU A 119 1.64 -36.80 1.87
CA GLU A 119 0.75 -37.46 0.92
C GLU A 119 -0.73 -37.35 1.31
N GLY A 120 -1.00 -36.84 2.52
CA GLY A 120 -2.32 -36.71 3.09
C GLY A 120 -2.94 -35.33 2.90
N ARG A 121 -4.02 -35.08 3.65
CA ARG A 121 -4.79 -33.84 3.60
C ARG A 121 -4.14 -32.67 4.35
N PHE A 122 -3.13 -32.94 5.17
CA PHE A 122 -2.43 -31.93 5.97
C PHE A 122 -0.92 -32.14 5.90
N PRO A 123 -0.26 -31.60 4.86
CA PRO A 123 1.19 -31.63 4.76
C PRO A 123 1.81 -30.82 5.91
N LEU A 124 2.67 -31.45 6.70
CA LEU A 124 3.41 -30.77 7.78
C LEU A 124 4.43 -29.80 7.14
N MET A 125 4.06 -28.53 7.07
CA MET A 125 4.84 -27.43 6.49
C MET A 125 4.97 -26.27 7.49
N GLY A 126 5.88 -25.33 7.21
CA GLY A 126 6.08 -24.17 8.09
C GLY A 126 6.42 -24.56 9.52
N ALA A 127 5.75 -23.92 10.49
CA ALA A 127 5.86 -24.22 11.92
C ALA A 127 5.38 -25.64 12.29
N HIS A 128 4.44 -26.23 11.54
CA HIS A 128 3.91 -27.57 11.81
C HIS A 128 4.93 -28.69 11.56
N ARG A 129 6.07 -28.41 10.90
CA ARG A 129 7.14 -29.40 10.66
C ARG A 129 7.79 -29.93 11.94
N THR A 130 7.80 -29.13 12.99
CA THR A 130 8.41 -29.45 14.28
C THR A 130 7.38 -29.59 15.38
N ALA A 131 6.09 -29.59 15.04
CA ALA A 131 5.02 -29.79 16.01
C ALA A 131 5.10 -31.20 16.59
N ASP A 132 4.90 -31.30 17.90
CA ASP A 132 4.76 -32.58 18.55
C ASP A 132 3.41 -33.20 18.19
N CYS A 133 3.37 -34.51 17.95
CA CYS A 133 2.18 -35.24 17.56
C CYS A 133 0.98 -34.97 18.49
N PHE A 134 1.21 -34.85 19.80
CA PHE A 134 0.19 -34.65 20.83
C PHE A 134 -0.42 -33.24 20.80
N GLN A 135 0.23 -32.28 20.14
CA GLN A 135 -0.33 -30.94 19.96
C GLN A 135 -1.56 -30.96 19.05
N CYS A 136 -1.60 -31.88 18.09
CA CYS A 136 -2.75 -32.08 17.19
C CYS A 136 -3.56 -33.32 17.59
N HIS A 137 -2.89 -34.46 17.74
CA HIS A 137 -3.51 -35.74 18.09
C HIS A 137 -3.45 -35.99 19.59
N GLN A 138 -4.26 -35.26 20.36
CA GLN A 138 -4.31 -35.38 21.82
C GLN A 138 -4.61 -36.82 22.30
N SER A 139 -5.32 -37.61 21.48
CA SER A 139 -5.65 -39.01 21.77
C SER A 139 -4.58 -40.02 21.35
N ALA A 140 -3.46 -39.59 20.75
CA ALA A 140 -2.43 -40.48 20.22
C ALA A 140 -1.78 -41.35 21.31
N SER A 141 -1.76 -40.90 22.56
CA SER A 141 -1.23 -41.67 23.69
C SER A 141 -2.04 -42.93 23.98
N ASN A 142 -3.30 -42.95 23.53
CA ASN A 142 -4.21 -44.10 23.60
C ASN A 142 -4.29 -44.87 22.27
N LEU A 143 -3.33 -44.67 21.36
CA LEU A 143 -3.30 -45.23 20.01
C LEU A 143 -4.52 -44.87 19.14
N ARG A 144 -5.31 -43.87 19.53
CA ARG A 144 -6.45 -43.38 18.76
C ARG A 144 -6.04 -42.20 17.89
N PHE A 145 -6.29 -42.31 16.60
CA PHE A 145 -5.97 -41.30 15.58
C PHE A 145 -7.23 -40.92 14.81
N GLU A 146 -8.07 -40.10 15.44
CA GLU A 146 -9.28 -39.58 14.79
C GLU A 146 -8.91 -38.59 13.68
N PRO A 147 -9.65 -38.58 12.55
CA PRO A 147 -9.48 -37.55 11.53
C PRO A 147 -9.76 -36.15 12.11
N LEU A 148 -8.75 -35.28 12.06
CA LEU A 148 -8.90 -33.88 12.48
C LEU A 148 -9.46 -33.03 11.34
N ASN A 149 -10.10 -31.91 11.73
CA ASN A 149 -10.35 -30.81 10.82
C ASN A 149 -9.00 -30.14 10.46
N ILE A 150 -8.83 -29.76 9.19
CA ILE A 150 -7.59 -29.21 8.64
C ILE A 150 -7.67 -27.71 8.39
N GLU A 151 -8.85 -27.11 8.54
CA GLU A 151 -9.02 -25.66 8.40
C GLU A 151 -8.24 -24.95 9.49
N CYS A 152 -7.47 -23.92 9.13
CA CYS A 152 -6.58 -23.21 10.06
C CYS A 152 -7.31 -22.73 11.32
N VAL A 153 -8.48 -22.10 11.12
CA VAL A 153 -9.33 -21.58 12.21
C VAL A 153 -9.86 -22.67 13.13
N SER A 154 -9.90 -23.93 12.72
CA SER A 154 -10.38 -25.02 13.59
C SER A 154 -9.43 -25.28 14.77
N CYS A 155 -8.14 -25.04 14.59
CA CYS A 155 -7.12 -25.13 15.63
C CYS A 155 -6.72 -23.75 16.18
N HIS A 156 -6.59 -22.76 15.30
CA HIS A 156 -6.05 -21.43 15.63
C HIS A 156 -7.13 -20.37 15.91
N ARG A 157 -8.34 -20.78 16.32
CA ARG A 157 -9.41 -19.85 16.67
C ARG A 157 -9.02 -18.91 17.80
N SER A 158 -8.37 -19.42 18.84
CA SER A 158 -7.90 -18.57 19.95
C SER A 158 -6.92 -17.52 19.48
N ASP A 159 -5.98 -17.90 18.61
CA ASP A 159 -4.98 -16.99 18.05
C ASP A 159 -5.65 -15.91 17.19
N TYR A 160 -6.59 -16.32 16.33
CA TYR A 160 -7.42 -15.41 15.53
C TYR A 160 -8.16 -14.38 16.41
N LEU A 161 -8.79 -14.84 17.49
CA LEU A 161 -9.56 -13.97 18.38
C LEU A 161 -8.68 -13.08 19.26
N ALA A 162 -7.44 -13.48 19.55
CA ALA A 162 -6.52 -12.75 20.42
C ALA A 162 -5.62 -11.74 19.68
N THR A 163 -5.61 -11.75 18.35
CA THR A 163 -4.75 -10.86 17.56
C THR A 163 -5.30 -9.43 17.59
N THR A 164 -4.46 -8.47 18.00
CA THR A 164 -4.83 -7.05 18.13
C THR A 164 -4.11 -6.14 17.14
N SER A 165 -3.13 -6.66 16.38
CA SER A 165 -2.34 -5.86 15.44
C SER A 165 -1.98 -6.66 14.17
N PRO A 166 -2.75 -6.52 13.08
CA PRO A 166 -4.06 -5.85 13.02
C PRO A 166 -5.13 -6.63 13.80
N ASN A 167 -6.13 -5.96 14.39
CA ASN A 167 -7.19 -6.64 15.14
C ASN A 167 -8.14 -7.38 14.19
N HIS A 168 -8.10 -8.72 14.21
CA HIS A 168 -8.86 -9.51 13.26
C HIS A 168 -10.39 -9.44 13.47
N GLN A 169 -10.84 -9.35 14.72
CA GLN A 169 -12.27 -9.30 15.03
C GLN A 169 -12.86 -7.95 14.67
N GLU A 170 -12.18 -6.87 15.05
CA GLU A 170 -12.63 -5.51 14.81
C GLU A 170 -12.66 -5.17 13.32
N ALA A 171 -11.65 -5.65 12.58
CA ALA A 171 -11.61 -5.50 11.13
C ALA A 171 -12.58 -6.45 10.40
N GLY A 172 -13.11 -7.49 11.07
CA GLY A 172 -14.00 -8.47 10.45
C GLY A 172 -13.31 -9.33 9.38
N TYR A 173 -12.04 -9.68 9.59
CA TYR A 173 -11.30 -10.50 8.62
C TYR A 173 -11.94 -11.87 8.39
N SER A 174 -11.63 -12.48 7.24
CA SER A 174 -12.03 -13.84 6.91
C SER A 174 -11.35 -14.85 7.82
N THR A 175 -11.99 -16.00 8.04
CA THR A 175 -11.36 -17.16 8.70
C THR A 175 -10.59 -18.05 7.73
N SER A 176 -10.59 -17.74 6.42
CA SER A 176 -9.68 -18.31 5.43
C SER A 176 -8.30 -17.67 5.59
N CYS A 177 -7.51 -18.21 6.52
CA CYS A 177 -6.26 -17.60 6.95
C CYS A 177 -5.24 -17.43 5.81
N GLU A 178 -5.30 -18.30 4.81
CA GLU A 178 -4.50 -18.30 3.59
C GLU A 178 -4.67 -17.07 2.71
N ASP A 179 -5.72 -16.27 2.92
CA ASP A 179 -5.89 -14.96 2.28
C ASP A 179 -4.74 -14.00 2.63
N CYS A 180 -4.13 -14.18 3.81
CA CYS A 180 -3.05 -13.30 4.31
C CYS A 180 -1.82 -14.05 4.84
N HIS A 181 -1.99 -15.27 5.37
CA HIS A 181 -0.93 -16.03 6.04
C HIS A 181 -0.49 -17.22 5.19
N GLY A 182 0.82 -17.33 4.94
CA GLY A 182 1.37 -18.46 4.20
C GLY A 182 1.47 -19.73 5.04
N ALA A 183 0.92 -20.85 4.57
CA ALA A 183 1.01 -22.15 5.25
C ALA A 183 2.45 -22.69 5.44
N GLN A 184 3.43 -22.12 4.74
CA GLN A 184 4.86 -22.46 4.88
C GLN A 184 5.60 -21.54 5.86
N ALA A 185 4.94 -20.52 6.39
CA ALA A 185 5.54 -19.60 7.35
C ALA A 185 5.85 -20.32 8.68
N VAL A 186 6.91 -19.88 9.33
CA VAL A 186 7.29 -20.35 10.68
C VAL A 186 6.65 -19.51 11.79
N SER A 187 5.90 -18.46 11.42
CA SER A 187 5.23 -17.53 12.32
C SER A 187 4.03 -16.89 11.61
N TRP A 188 3.03 -16.42 12.36
CA TRP A 188 1.84 -15.70 11.86
C TRP A 188 2.11 -14.29 11.31
N ASN A 189 3.37 -13.86 11.23
CA ASN A 189 3.69 -12.58 10.59
C ASN A 189 3.11 -12.57 9.17
N ALA A 190 2.38 -11.51 8.83
CA ALA A 190 1.86 -11.30 7.49
C ALA A 190 3.00 -11.51 6.48
N ALA A 191 2.76 -12.31 5.44
CA ALA A 191 3.67 -12.32 4.31
C ALA A 191 3.80 -10.88 3.84
N ASN A 192 5.02 -10.35 3.73
CA ASN A 192 5.33 -8.96 3.41
C ASN A 192 4.37 -8.39 2.35
N PHE A 193 3.34 -7.64 2.78
CA PHE A 193 2.52 -6.86 1.87
C PHE A 193 3.34 -5.62 1.50
N GLU A 194 4.09 -5.71 0.41
CA GLU A 194 4.94 -4.63 -0.08
C GLU A 194 4.06 -3.46 -0.55
N HIS A 195 4.07 -2.37 0.22
CA HIS A 195 3.41 -1.10 -0.10
C HIS A 195 4.42 -0.06 -0.61
N ASP A 196 5.55 -0.48 -1.17
CA ASP A 196 6.57 0.41 -1.71
C ASP A 196 6.02 1.39 -2.77
N PHE A 197 4.98 0.97 -3.50
CA PHE A 197 4.31 1.78 -4.51
C PHE A 197 3.38 2.84 -3.91
N PHE A 198 2.91 2.65 -2.67
CA PHE A 198 2.10 3.60 -1.93
C PHE A 198 2.44 3.50 -0.43
N PRO A 199 3.52 4.16 0.02
CA PRO A 199 4.00 4.00 1.38
C PRO A 199 2.96 4.42 2.43
N LEU A 200 2.61 3.51 3.33
CA LEU A 200 1.67 3.75 4.42
C LEU A 200 2.33 4.57 5.54
N ARG A 201 2.46 5.89 5.31
CA ARG A 201 3.10 6.84 6.24
C ARG A 201 2.21 8.07 6.45
N GLY A 202 2.43 8.78 7.55
CA GLY A 202 1.67 9.98 7.89
C GLY A 202 0.16 9.69 7.93
N GLY A 203 -0.63 10.54 7.26
CA GLY A 203 -2.08 10.38 7.15
C GLY A 203 -2.54 9.14 6.36
N HIS A 204 -1.65 8.47 5.62
CA HIS A 204 -1.96 7.23 4.89
C HIS A 204 -1.65 5.96 5.68
N ALA A 205 -1.22 6.08 6.94
CA ALA A 205 -1.09 4.95 7.86
C ALA A 205 -2.47 4.50 8.39
N ILE A 206 -3.36 4.15 7.45
CA ILE A 206 -4.74 3.75 7.70
C ILE A 206 -4.92 2.24 7.63
N SER A 207 -6.09 1.75 8.07
CA SER A 207 -6.40 0.32 8.05
C SER A 207 -6.48 -0.22 6.62
N CYS A 208 -6.13 -1.50 6.42
CA CYS A 208 -6.13 -2.15 5.10
C CYS A 208 -7.50 -2.01 4.40
N PHE A 209 -8.61 -2.09 5.14
CA PHE A 209 -9.96 -2.00 4.58
C PHE A 209 -10.42 -0.58 4.24
N GLU A 210 -9.73 0.45 4.73
CA GLU A 210 -10.00 1.82 4.27
C GLU A 210 -9.59 1.98 2.80
N CYS A 211 -8.55 1.26 2.37
CA CYS A 211 -8.17 1.16 0.97
C CYS A 211 -8.92 0.01 0.26
N HIS A 212 -8.87 -1.20 0.83
CA HIS A 212 -9.42 -2.43 0.24
C HIS A 212 -10.89 -2.67 0.63
N THR A 213 -11.75 -1.68 0.35
CA THR A 213 -13.18 -1.67 0.75
C THR A 213 -14.00 -2.85 0.24
N SER A 214 -13.58 -3.49 -0.85
CA SER A 214 -14.24 -4.69 -1.40
C SER A 214 -13.84 -6.00 -0.72
N GLY A 215 -12.89 -5.96 0.21
CA GLY A 215 -12.27 -7.14 0.81
C GLY A 215 -11.35 -7.91 -0.14
N THR A 216 -11.07 -7.37 -1.33
CA THR A 216 -10.10 -7.95 -2.27
C THR A 216 -8.78 -7.17 -2.22
N PHE A 217 -7.67 -7.88 -1.99
CA PHE A 217 -6.33 -7.31 -1.87
C PHE A 217 -5.62 -7.19 -3.23
N GLY A 218 -6.35 -6.73 -4.24
CA GLY A 218 -5.81 -6.42 -5.57
C GLY A 218 -5.14 -5.05 -5.62
N LYS A 219 -4.46 -4.73 -6.74
CA LYS A 219 -3.90 -3.39 -6.96
C LYS A 219 -5.03 -2.36 -7.02
N LEU A 220 -4.91 -1.31 -6.23
CA LEU A 220 -5.82 -0.16 -6.24
C LEU A 220 -5.19 1.01 -7.01
N PRO A 221 -6.00 1.91 -7.59
CA PRO A 221 -5.51 3.20 -8.07
C PRO A 221 -4.84 3.97 -6.92
N THR A 222 -3.69 4.58 -7.21
CA THR A 222 -2.93 5.39 -6.24
C THR A 222 -3.07 6.88 -6.47
N ASP A 223 -3.88 7.28 -7.46
CA ASP A 223 -4.09 8.69 -7.77
C ASP A 223 -4.79 9.37 -6.59
N CYS A 224 -4.23 10.49 -6.12
CA CYS A 224 -4.72 11.20 -4.94
C CYS A 224 -6.23 11.49 -5.02
N ILE A 225 -6.70 11.89 -6.20
CA ILE A 225 -8.10 12.25 -6.44
C ILE A 225 -9.06 11.08 -6.26
N ALA A 226 -8.60 9.83 -6.40
CA ALA A 226 -9.45 8.65 -6.22
C ALA A 226 -10.02 8.56 -4.79
N CYS A 227 -9.29 9.07 -3.80
CA CYS A 227 -9.74 9.17 -2.40
C CYS A 227 -10.14 10.59 -2.02
N HIS A 228 -9.38 11.60 -2.47
CA HIS A 228 -9.53 12.99 -2.04
C HIS A 228 -10.41 13.84 -2.97
N GLN A 229 -11.33 13.22 -3.74
CA GLN A 229 -12.26 13.95 -4.62
C GLN A 229 -13.15 14.91 -3.83
N ALA A 230 -13.63 14.48 -2.66
CA ALA A 230 -14.47 15.31 -1.80
C ALA A 230 -13.68 16.51 -1.27
N ASP A 231 -12.45 16.28 -0.80
CA ASP A 231 -11.56 17.34 -0.33
C ASP A 231 -11.31 18.35 -1.46
N TYR A 232 -10.89 17.88 -2.64
CA TYR A 232 -10.67 18.71 -3.83
C TYR A 232 -11.90 19.57 -4.19
N ASN A 233 -13.10 18.99 -4.14
CA ASN A 233 -14.34 19.70 -4.46
C ASN A 233 -14.75 20.72 -3.39
N SER A 234 -14.32 20.52 -2.14
CA SER A 234 -14.73 21.34 -0.99
C SER A 234 -13.78 22.49 -0.66
N THR A 235 -12.55 22.48 -1.21
CA THR A 235 -11.57 23.54 -0.98
C THR A 235 -12.11 24.90 -1.45
N ALA A 236 -12.15 25.87 -0.54
CA ALA A 236 -12.67 27.21 -0.82
C ALA A 236 -11.58 28.22 -1.22
N GLU A 237 -10.37 28.09 -0.68
CA GLU A 237 -9.30 29.08 -0.86
C GLU A 237 -7.94 28.41 -1.08
N PRO A 238 -7.41 28.41 -2.32
CA PRO A 238 -8.08 28.78 -3.57
C PRO A 238 -9.12 27.72 -3.97
N ASN A 239 -10.27 28.14 -4.52
CA ASN A 239 -11.30 27.21 -4.96
C ASN A 239 -10.86 26.41 -6.20
N HIS A 240 -10.57 25.12 -6.00
CA HIS A 240 -10.03 24.27 -7.06
C HIS A 240 -10.99 24.10 -8.24
N LEU A 241 -12.30 23.95 -7.99
CA LEU A 241 -13.32 23.75 -9.02
C LEU A 241 -13.57 25.03 -9.84
N GLN A 242 -13.64 26.17 -9.16
CA GLN A 242 -13.87 27.46 -9.83
C GLN A 242 -12.69 27.85 -10.73
N VAL A 243 -11.46 27.62 -10.26
CA VAL A 243 -10.25 27.93 -11.02
C VAL A 243 -9.97 26.88 -12.09
N GLY A 244 -10.42 25.63 -11.89
CA GLY A 244 -10.19 24.51 -12.81
C GLY A 244 -8.79 23.92 -12.66
N PHE A 245 -8.27 23.80 -11.43
CA PHE A 245 -6.94 23.23 -11.21
C PHE A 245 -6.87 21.75 -11.58
N SER A 246 -5.67 21.30 -11.97
CA SER A 246 -5.39 19.89 -12.27
C SER A 246 -5.72 18.98 -11.07
N THR A 247 -6.22 17.78 -11.34
CA THR A 247 -6.38 16.73 -10.32
C THR A 247 -5.08 16.00 -10.00
N ASN A 248 -3.98 16.32 -10.70
CA ASN A 248 -2.64 15.88 -10.34
C ASN A 248 -2.10 16.76 -9.20
N CYS A 249 -2.37 16.34 -7.97
CA CYS A 249 -2.09 17.15 -6.79
C CYS A 249 -0.61 17.52 -6.64
N THR A 250 0.31 16.67 -7.11
CA THR A 250 1.77 16.89 -6.98
C THR A 250 2.32 18.05 -7.81
N GLU A 251 1.54 18.58 -8.75
CA GLU A 251 1.89 19.79 -9.51
C GLU A 251 1.96 21.03 -8.60
N CYS A 252 1.18 21.06 -7.53
CA CYS A 252 1.12 22.21 -6.61
C CYS A 252 1.44 21.82 -5.17
N HIS A 253 0.99 20.66 -4.70
CA HIS A 253 1.18 20.20 -3.35
C HIS A 253 2.37 19.26 -3.23
N GLN A 254 3.14 19.41 -2.17
CA GLN A 254 4.22 18.48 -1.81
C GLN A 254 3.75 17.69 -0.58
N PRO A 255 3.08 16.54 -0.78
CA PRO A 255 2.67 15.71 0.34
C PRO A 255 3.92 15.18 1.04
N THR A 256 4.00 15.41 2.35
CA THR A 256 5.08 14.89 3.21
C THR A 256 4.49 13.90 4.22
N ASP A 257 5.34 13.11 4.87
CA ASP A 257 4.98 12.05 5.83
C ASP A 257 4.21 12.53 7.10
N GLY A 258 3.72 13.77 7.15
CA GLY A 258 2.91 14.28 8.25
C GLY A 258 2.09 15.55 7.96
N SER A 259 2.11 16.08 6.74
CA SER A 259 1.32 17.27 6.39
C SER A 259 1.05 17.38 4.90
N TRP A 260 -0.16 17.82 4.57
CA TRP A 260 -0.51 18.36 3.27
C TRP A 260 0.14 19.75 3.16
N GLY A 261 1.31 19.81 2.54
CA GLY A 261 2.04 21.07 2.39
C GLY A 261 1.20 22.13 1.65
N SER A 262 1.37 23.39 2.03
CA SER A 262 0.80 24.52 1.29
C SER A 262 1.18 24.41 -0.18
N ALA A 263 0.23 24.72 -1.07
CA ALA A 263 0.51 24.78 -2.49
C ALA A 263 1.60 25.82 -2.76
N ASN A 264 2.56 25.47 -3.62
CA ASN A 264 3.61 26.39 -4.02
C ASN A 264 3.15 27.20 -5.23
N PHE A 265 2.90 28.50 -5.04
CA PHE A 265 2.59 29.45 -6.11
C PHE A 265 3.72 30.47 -6.25
N ASN A 266 4.38 30.50 -7.41
CA ASN A 266 5.41 31.48 -7.70
C ASN A 266 4.77 32.82 -8.10
N HIS A 267 5.05 33.87 -7.32
CA HIS A 267 4.64 35.25 -7.57
C HIS A 267 5.85 36.19 -7.77
N ASP A 268 7.02 35.67 -8.17
CA ASP A 268 8.23 36.49 -8.37
C ASP A 268 8.02 37.58 -9.43
N PHE A 269 7.07 37.37 -10.35
CA PHE A 269 6.71 38.34 -11.40
C PHE A 269 5.82 39.48 -10.90
N PHE A 270 5.19 39.33 -9.72
CA PHE A 270 4.34 40.34 -9.09
C PHE A 270 4.37 40.11 -7.57
N PRO A 271 5.34 40.73 -6.87
CA PRO A 271 5.47 40.58 -5.43
C PRO A 271 4.20 41.00 -4.69
N LEU A 272 3.72 40.14 -3.79
CA LEU A 272 2.53 40.39 -2.97
C LEU A 272 2.91 41.20 -1.72
N THR A 273 3.26 42.46 -1.91
CA THR A 273 3.73 43.39 -0.87
C THR A 273 2.79 44.58 -0.72
N GLY A 274 2.85 45.26 0.43
CA GLY A 274 2.04 46.46 0.70
C GLY A 274 0.55 46.24 0.45
N GLY A 275 -0.07 47.15 -0.31
CA GLY A 275 -1.48 47.08 -0.70
C GLY A 275 -1.84 45.97 -1.69
N HIS A 276 -0.86 45.28 -2.28
CA HIS A 276 -1.05 44.19 -3.23
C HIS A 276 -1.08 42.80 -2.58
N ALA A 277 -0.98 42.71 -1.25
CA ALA A 277 -1.23 41.49 -0.49
C ALA A 277 -2.74 41.18 -0.40
N ILE A 278 -3.38 41.06 -1.55
CA ILE A 278 -4.83 40.81 -1.73
C ILE A 278 -5.12 39.32 -1.88
N SER A 279 -6.39 38.93 -1.80
CA SER A 279 -6.80 37.54 -1.99
C SER A 279 -6.61 37.09 -3.43
N CYS A 280 -6.44 35.77 -3.63
CA CYS A 280 -6.25 35.19 -4.96
C CYS A 280 -7.38 35.58 -5.93
N SER A 281 -8.62 35.60 -5.43
CA SER A 281 -9.83 35.91 -6.22
C SER A 281 -9.89 37.35 -6.73
N GLU A 282 -9.25 38.29 -6.02
CA GLU A 282 -9.21 39.70 -6.41
C GLU A 282 -8.29 39.93 -7.61
N CYS A 283 -7.23 39.13 -7.77
CA CYS A 283 -6.32 39.21 -8.90
C CYS A 283 -6.69 38.24 -10.04
N HIS A 284 -7.08 37.01 -9.72
CA HIS A 284 -7.38 35.95 -10.70
C HIS A 284 -8.87 35.88 -11.08
N THR A 285 -9.42 37.00 -11.54
CA THR A 285 -10.85 37.16 -11.84
C THR A 285 -11.34 36.42 -13.09
N GLY A 286 -10.45 36.08 -14.03
CA GLY A 286 -10.80 35.48 -15.32
C GLY A 286 -11.16 33.99 -15.29
N GLY A 287 -10.83 33.28 -14.21
CA GLY A 287 -10.85 31.81 -14.18
C GLY A 287 -9.87 31.20 -15.19
N THR A 288 -9.32 30.02 -14.89
CA THR A 288 -8.38 29.27 -15.73
C THR A 288 -7.07 30.00 -16.08
N GLY A 289 -6.06 29.90 -15.20
CA GLY A 289 -4.62 29.93 -15.57
C GLY A 289 -4.08 31.11 -16.38
N THR A 290 -4.88 32.14 -16.63
CA THR A 290 -4.49 33.33 -17.36
C THR A 290 -3.80 34.24 -16.36
N LYS A 291 -2.55 34.56 -16.67
CA LYS A 291 -1.78 35.51 -15.88
C LYS A 291 -2.54 36.85 -15.91
N PRO A 292 -3.01 37.37 -14.76
CA PRO A 292 -3.62 38.69 -14.70
C PRO A 292 -2.64 39.73 -15.24
N SER A 293 -3.17 40.81 -15.82
CA SER A 293 -2.32 41.93 -16.21
C SER A 293 -1.66 42.51 -14.97
N THR A 294 -0.35 42.73 -15.04
CA THR A 294 0.41 43.44 -13.99
C THR A 294 0.47 44.94 -14.25
N ASP A 295 -0.19 45.42 -15.31
CA ASP A 295 -0.19 46.84 -15.67
C ASP A 295 -1.07 47.61 -14.68
N CYS A 296 -0.47 48.56 -13.94
CA CYS A 296 -1.09 49.28 -12.84
C CYS A 296 -2.47 49.86 -13.21
N LEU A 297 -2.59 50.48 -14.39
CA LEU A 297 -3.85 51.07 -14.85
C LEU A 297 -4.97 50.07 -15.09
N THR A 298 -4.67 48.80 -15.34
CA THR A 298 -5.73 47.79 -15.49
C THR A 298 -6.60 47.73 -14.24
N CYS A 299 -6.01 47.98 -13.07
CA CYS A 299 -6.71 48.01 -11.78
C CYS A 299 -6.97 49.45 -11.31
N HIS A 300 -5.99 50.34 -11.44
CA HIS A 300 -5.99 51.68 -10.83
C HIS A 300 -6.39 52.79 -11.81
N GLN A 301 -7.10 52.47 -12.89
CA GLN A 301 -7.58 53.48 -13.84
C GLN A 301 -8.45 54.54 -13.16
N ASN A 302 -9.33 54.12 -12.25
CA ASN A 302 -10.21 55.03 -11.53
C ASN A 302 -9.42 55.95 -10.60
N ASP A 303 -8.42 55.41 -9.90
CA ASP A 303 -7.56 56.17 -9.00
C ASP A 303 -6.79 57.24 -9.77
N TYR A 304 -6.13 56.86 -10.89
CA TYR A 304 -5.45 57.79 -11.80
C TYR A 304 -6.39 58.88 -12.32
N ASN A 305 -7.62 58.52 -12.71
CA ASN A 305 -8.60 59.48 -13.24
C ASN A 305 -9.15 60.42 -12.18
N SER A 306 -9.19 59.99 -10.92
CA SER A 306 -9.82 60.73 -9.82
C SER A 306 -8.84 61.62 -9.04
N THR A 307 -7.52 61.46 -9.24
CA THR A 307 -6.53 62.29 -8.54
C THR A 307 -6.63 63.75 -8.99
N THR A 308 -6.74 64.68 -8.03
CA THR A 308 -6.88 66.11 -8.30
C THR A 308 -5.67 66.95 -7.90
N ASP A 309 -4.75 66.41 -7.09
CA ASP A 309 -3.57 67.12 -6.62
C ASP A 309 -2.34 66.19 -6.51
N PRO A 310 -1.42 66.23 -7.48
CA PRO A 310 -1.56 66.88 -8.78
C PRO A 310 -2.57 66.14 -9.68
N ASN A 311 -3.27 66.86 -10.55
CA ASN A 311 -4.24 66.23 -11.46
C ASN A 311 -3.53 65.48 -12.61
N HIS A 312 -3.47 64.15 -12.53
CA HIS A 312 -2.77 63.32 -13.51
C HIS A 312 -3.29 63.45 -14.94
N GLN A 313 -4.61 63.43 -15.13
CA GLN A 313 -5.22 63.51 -16.46
C GLN A 313 -5.01 64.88 -17.11
N GLN A 314 -5.24 65.95 -16.34
CA GLN A 314 -5.17 67.30 -16.86
C GLN A 314 -3.73 67.73 -17.16
N ALA A 315 -2.78 67.30 -16.32
CA ALA A 315 -1.36 67.54 -16.54
C ALA A 315 -0.75 66.62 -17.63
N GLY A 316 -1.46 65.57 -18.05
CA GLY A 316 -0.98 64.62 -19.05
C GLY A 316 0.17 63.75 -18.55
N PHE A 317 0.17 63.38 -17.27
CA PHE A 317 1.22 62.53 -16.71
C PHE A 317 1.22 61.13 -17.34
N SER A 318 2.41 60.52 -17.40
CA SER A 318 2.58 59.18 -17.93
C SER A 318 1.70 58.16 -17.19
N THR A 319 1.22 57.18 -17.94
CA THR A 319 0.51 56.01 -17.45
C THR A 319 1.43 54.95 -16.85
N ASP A 320 2.74 55.13 -17.01
CA ASP A 320 3.77 54.34 -16.31
C ASP A 320 3.93 54.86 -14.88
N CYS A 321 3.16 54.27 -13.96
CA CYS A 321 3.13 54.68 -12.56
C CYS A 321 4.49 54.56 -11.87
N SER A 322 5.35 53.63 -12.33
CA SER A 322 6.64 53.33 -11.71
C SER A 322 7.66 54.47 -11.82
N LEU A 323 7.39 55.48 -12.64
CA LEU A 323 8.21 56.69 -12.76
C LEU A 323 8.20 57.55 -11.50
N CYS A 324 7.12 57.50 -10.72
CA CYS A 324 6.93 58.32 -9.52
C CYS A 324 6.48 57.50 -8.31
N HIS A 325 5.69 56.44 -8.50
CA HIS A 325 5.14 55.63 -7.41
C HIS A 325 5.86 54.29 -7.29
N SER A 326 6.08 53.85 -6.05
CA SER A 326 6.59 52.51 -5.76
C SER A 326 5.49 51.67 -5.10
N PRO A 327 5.29 50.40 -5.53
CA PRO A 327 4.31 49.51 -4.92
C PRO A 327 4.65 49.11 -3.47
N ASP A 328 5.90 49.32 -3.04
CA ASP A 328 6.41 48.95 -1.72
C ASP A 328 6.46 50.11 -0.71
N SER A 329 6.15 51.33 -1.12
CA SER A 329 6.10 52.51 -0.25
C SER A 329 4.67 53.00 -0.05
N ASP A 330 4.49 53.97 0.83
CA ASP A 330 3.23 54.72 0.90
C ASP A 330 2.97 55.33 -0.49
N TRP A 331 1.87 54.92 -1.15
CA TRP A 331 1.57 55.29 -2.54
C TRP A 331 1.43 56.81 -2.69
N ASP A 332 1.02 57.49 -1.62
CA ASP A 332 0.87 58.94 -1.53
C ASP A 332 2.23 59.67 -1.51
N ALA A 333 3.32 58.98 -1.17
CA ALA A 333 4.67 59.53 -1.15
C ALA A 333 5.38 59.31 -2.51
N ALA A 334 4.89 59.99 -3.56
CA ALA A 334 5.52 59.97 -4.88
C ALA A 334 6.95 60.53 -4.84
N ASP A 335 7.87 59.87 -5.54
CA ASP A 335 9.25 60.30 -5.73
C ASP A 335 9.35 61.18 -6.99
N PHE A 336 9.87 62.40 -6.83
CA PHE A 336 10.01 63.38 -7.91
C PHE A 336 11.44 63.52 -8.43
N LYS A 337 12.32 62.51 -8.23
CA LYS A 337 13.69 62.50 -8.81
C LYS A 337 13.73 62.81 -10.30
N SER A 338 12.71 62.37 -11.05
CA SER A 338 12.61 62.64 -12.48
C SER A 338 12.44 64.13 -12.79
N HIS A 339 11.81 64.90 -11.89
CA HIS A 339 11.68 66.35 -11.99
C HIS A 339 13.04 67.02 -11.99
N ASP A 340 13.92 66.66 -11.05
CA ASP A 340 15.27 67.23 -10.94
C ASP A 340 16.13 67.00 -12.18
N SER A 341 15.92 65.88 -12.88
CA SER A 341 16.69 65.54 -14.08
C SER A 341 16.23 66.24 -15.36
N GLN A 342 14.99 66.73 -15.38
CA GLN A 342 14.36 67.33 -16.57
C GLN A 342 14.06 68.83 -16.40
N TYR A 343 13.90 69.27 -15.15
CA TYR A 343 13.46 70.60 -14.76
C TYR A 343 14.24 71.09 -13.52
N PHE A 344 13.78 72.19 -12.91
CA PHE A 344 14.38 72.78 -11.72
C PHE A 344 14.43 71.76 -10.56
N PRO A 345 15.55 71.61 -9.84
CA PRO A 345 15.68 70.61 -8.78
C PRO A 345 14.84 70.98 -7.55
N ILE A 346 13.83 70.14 -7.25
CA ILE A 346 12.91 70.28 -6.12
C ILE A 346 12.98 69.09 -5.16
N TYR A 347 13.50 67.95 -5.61
CA TYR A 347 13.64 66.72 -4.83
C TYR A 347 15.07 66.51 -4.31
N SER A 348 16.00 67.36 -4.75
CA SER A 348 17.38 67.46 -4.29
C SER A 348 17.82 68.92 -4.19
N GLY A 349 19.01 69.17 -3.65
CA GLY A 349 19.54 70.52 -3.49
C GLY A 349 18.82 71.32 -2.39
N ARG A 350 18.87 72.65 -2.49
CA ARG A 350 18.42 73.56 -1.43
C ARG A 350 16.90 73.70 -1.32
N HIS A 351 16.15 73.28 -2.34
CA HIS A 351 14.68 73.37 -2.36
C HIS A 351 14.02 72.06 -1.94
N ASN A 352 14.79 71.00 -1.69
CA ASN A 352 14.25 69.74 -1.18
C ASN A 352 13.67 69.90 0.22
N GLY A 353 12.38 69.59 0.39
CA GLY A 353 11.67 69.71 1.65
C GLY A 353 11.21 71.13 2.01
N GLU A 354 11.40 72.10 1.11
CA GLU A 354 11.01 73.51 1.31
C GLU A 354 9.64 73.85 0.69
N TRP A 355 9.00 72.89 0.03
CA TRP A 355 7.67 73.02 -0.58
C TRP A 355 6.71 71.98 -0.01
N SER A 356 5.43 72.33 -0.01
CA SER A 356 4.34 71.49 0.51
C SER A 356 3.25 71.24 -0.53
N SER A 357 3.20 72.08 -1.58
CA SER A 357 2.30 71.92 -2.72
C SER A 357 3.03 72.27 -4.01
N CYS A 358 2.64 71.65 -5.12
CA CYS A 358 3.10 72.05 -6.45
C CYS A 358 2.80 73.53 -6.74
N LEU A 359 1.74 74.08 -6.11
CA LEU A 359 1.33 75.47 -6.29
C LEU A 359 2.22 76.50 -5.59
N ASP A 360 3.13 76.04 -4.73
CA ASP A 360 4.14 76.89 -4.11
C ASP A 360 5.09 77.46 -5.19
N CYS A 361 5.32 76.70 -6.26
CA CYS A 361 6.16 77.08 -7.40
C CYS A 361 5.35 77.31 -8.67
N HIS A 362 4.30 76.52 -8.92
CA HIS A 362 3.51 76.57 -10.15
C HIS A 362 2.22 77.37 -9.97
N SER A 363 2.04 78.42 -10.77
CA SER A 363 0.88 79.32 -10.59
C SER A 363 -0.41 78.80 -11.23
N ASN A 364 -0.37 77.64 -11.88
CA ASN A 364 -1.47 77.10 -12.66
C ASN A 364 -1.64 75.59 -12.42
N THR A 365 -2.79 75.20 -11.84
CA THR A 365 -3.14 73.79 -11.58
C THR A 365 -3.39 72.98 -12.84
N SER A 366 -3.66 73.65 -13.97
CA SER A 366 -4.00 73.01 -15.24
C SER A 366 -2.79 72.85 -16.17
N SER A 367 -1.67 73.53 -15.86
CA SER A 367 -0.42 73.43 -16.60
C SER A 367 0.75 73.82 -15.71
N TYR A 368 1.58 72.84 -15.34
CA TYR A 368 2.80 73.06 -14.56
C TYR A 368 3.93 73.70 -15.40
N ALA A 369 3.64 74.21 -16.60
CA ALA A 369 4.59 75.02 -17.37
C ALA A 369 4.71 76.45 -16.83
N ASP A 370 3.67 76.96 -16.16
CA ASP A 370 3.67 78.29 -15.56
C ASP A 370 4.25 78.20 -14.15
N PHE A 371 5.35 78.92 -13.89
CA PHE A 371 6.01 78.93 -12.59
C PHE A 371 6.44 80.32 -12.15
N THR A 372 6.65 80.48 -10.84
CA THR A 372 7.19 81.68 -10.25
C THR A 372 8.22 81.36 -9.18
N CYS A 373 9.28 82.17 -9.13
CA CYS A 373 10.31 82.07 -8.09
C CYS A 373 9.97 82.95 -6.87
N PHE A 374 8.90 83.74 -6.92
CA PHE A 374 8.71 84.87 -6.00
C PHE A 374 7.78 84.57 -4.80
N THR A 375 7.27 83.33 -4.68
CA THR A 375 6.23 82.99 -3.69
C THR A 375 6.76 82.49 -2.35
N CYS A 376 7.83 81.68 -2.32
CA CYS A 376 8.24 80.96 -1.10
C CYS A 376 9.26 81.71 -0.21
N HIS A 377 10.16 82.51 -0.78
CA HIS A 377 11.12 83.31 -0.03
C HIS A 377 11.43 84.65 -0.69
N VAL A 378 12.09 85.54 0.05
CA VAL A 378 12.25 86.96 -0.33
C VAL A 378 13.22 87.11 -1.49
N HIS A 379 12.67 87.02 -2.70
CA HIS A 379 13.29 87.55 -3.91
C HIS A 379 12.70 88.93 -4.22
N ASN A 380 12.58 89.84 -3.25
CA ASN A 380 12.00 91.15 -3.50
C ASN A 380 12.75 91.88 -4.63
N GLN A 381 12.01 92.51 -5.55
CA GLN A 381 12.56 93.19 -6.72
C GLN A 381 13.66 94.18 -6.35
N THR A 382 13.45 95.02 -5.34
CA THR A 382 14.44 96.05 -4.96
C THR A 382 15.79 95.48 -4.53
N GLU A 383 15.78 94.39 -3.77
CA GLU A 383 17.00 93.73 -3.31
C GLU A 383 17.67 92.95 -4.44
N THR A 384 16.86 92.22 -5.22
CA THR A 384 17.33 91.46 -6.39
C THR A 384 17.97 92.39 -7.41
N ASP A 385 17.33 93.51 -7.75
CA ASP A 385 17.88 94.53 -8.66
C ASP A 385 19.21 95.08 -8.15
N GLY A 386 19.35 95.25 -6.84
CA GLY A 386 20.59 95.69 -6.18
C GLY A 386 21.76 94.73 -6.37
N HIS A 387 21.50 93.42 -6.33
CA HIS A 387 22.51 92.39 -6.57
C HIS A 387 22.86 92.18 -8.05
N HIS A 388 22.00 92.60 -8.98
CA HIS A 388 22.14 92.34 -10.42
C HIS A 388 22.47 93.59 -11.26
N GLN A 389 22.89 94.70 -10.64
CA GLN A 389 23.16 95.98 -11.34
C GLN A 389 24.19 95.86 -12.48
N GLU A 390 25.15 94.94 -12.34
CA GLU A 390 26.24 94.71 -13.31
C GLU A 390 25.98 93.52 -14.23
N VAL A 391 24.84 92.83 -14.09
CA VAL A 391 24.48 91.65 -14.88
C VAL A 391 23.78 92.06 -16.17
N ALA A 392 24.49 91.92 -17.29
CA ALA A 392 23.92 92.23 -18.60
C ALA A 392 22.71 91.33 -18.92
N ASN A 393 21.63 91.93 -19.46
CA ASN A 393 20.35 91.27 -19.77
C ASN A 393 19.58 90.73 -18.57
N TYR A 394 19.89 91.19 -17.35
CA TYR A 394 19.06 90.94 -16.18
C TYR A 394 17.62 91.44 -16.42
N SER A 395 16.66 90.59 -16.08
CA SER A 395 15.24 90.92 -16.04
C SER A 395 14.62 90.25 -14.82
N TYR A 396 13.83 91.00 -14.06
CA TYR A 396 13.12 90.50 -12.90
C TYR A 396 11.87 89.71 -13.33
N GLN A 397 12.11 88.53 -13.92
CA GLN A 397 11.10 87.60 -14.43
C GLN A 397 11.55 86.17 -14.13
N SER A 398 10.63 85.30 -13.71
CA SER A 398 10.99 83.94 -13.26
C SER A 398 11.67 83.09 -14.34
N SER A 399 11.32 83.26 -15.62
CA SER A 399 12.01 82.61 -16.73
C SER A 399 13.46 83.07 -16.92
N ALA A 400 13.73 84.36 -16.72
CA ALA A 400 15.09 84.92 -16.76
C ALA A 400 15.90 84.43 -15.55
N CYS A 401 15.31 84.44 -14.36
CA CYS A 401 15.92 83.90 -13.15
C CYS A 401 16.30 82.42 -13.32
N TYR A 402 15.38 81.59 -13.84
CA TYR A 402 15.64 80.16 -14.10
C TYR A 402 16.74 79.94 -15.15
N SER A 403 16.81 80.79 -16.17
CA SER A 403 17.84 80.69 -17.21
C SER A 403 19.25 80.96 -16.68
N CYS A 404 19.38 81.87 -15.70
CA CYS A 404 20.65 82.18 -15.05
C CYS A 404 20.95 81.22 -13.89
N HIS A 405 19.92 80.79 -13.14
CA HIS A 405 20.04 79.95 -11.94
C HIS A 405 19.25 78.64 -12.09
N PRO A 406 19.64 77.75 -13.02
CA PRO A 406 18.92 76.51 -13.29
C PRO A 406 18.90 75.54 -12.11
N THR A 407 19.81 75.67 -11.14
CA THR A 407 19.85 74.83 -9.93
C THR A 407 19.41 75.56 -8.66
N GLY A 408 19.00 76.83 -8.79
CA GLY A 408 18.58 77.66 -7.67
C GLY A 408 19.74 78.12 -6.79
N ARG A 409 20.95 78.18 -7.34
CA ARG A 409 22.16 78.66 -6.66
C ARG A 409 22.58 80.00 -7.20
N ALA A 410 22.97 80.91 -6.32
CA ALA A 410 23.49 82.22 -6.72
C ALA A 410 24.80 82.12 -7.50
N GLU A 411 25.51 80.98 -7.40
CA GLU A 411 26.79 80.74 -8.08
C GLU A 411 26.67 80.04 -9.44
N ASP A 412 25.45 79.72 -9.89
CA ASP A 412 25.20 79.28 -11.27
C ASP A 412 25.54 80.39 -12.28
#